data_AF-A0A7S1U4A1-F1
#
_entry.id   AF-A0A7S1U4A1-F1
#
_cell.length_a   1.000
_cell.length_b   1.000
_cell.length_c   1.000
_cell.angle_alpha   90.00
_cell.angle_beta   90.00
_cell.angle_gamma   90.00
#
_symmetry.space_group_name_H-M   'P 1'
#
loop_
_entity.id
_entity.type
_entity.pdbx_description
1 polymer ?
#
loop_
_entity_poly.entity_id
_entity_poly.type
_entity_poly.pdbx_seq_one_letter_code
_entity_poly.pdbx_strand_id
1 'polypeptide(L)'
;DTKLLVVREGINEDLDRARSVYEVLDSILSDRAQRILQATPLVQEIRVEYLPHVGFLVAVPDSGVLDLIPDNWDFIFKQNDELFFKEPTVKDLDEEVGDIQSEILDLQA
;
A
#
# COMPACT_ATOMS: atom_id res chain seq x y z
N ASP A 1 -17.23 23.79 -5.10
CA ASP A 1 -16.13 24.05 -6.05
C ASP A 1 -14.78 23.98 -5.37
N THR A 2 -14.12 22.82 -5.43
CA THR A 2 -12.70 22.71 -5.07
C THR A 2 -11.92 22.73 -6.39
N LYS A 3 -11.27 23.87 -6.68
CA LYS A 3 -10.32 23.98 -7.79
C LYS A 3 -9.12 23.09 -7.46
N LEU A 4 -9.02 21.93 -8.09
CA LEU A 4 -7.79 21.16 -8.10
C LEU A 4 -6.76 21.95 -8.92
N LEU A 5 -5.71 22.44 -8.26
CA LEU A 5 -4.60 23.11 -8.91
C LEU A 5 -3.74 22.02 -9.59
N VAL A 6 -4.03 21.74 -10.86
CA VAL A 6 -3.27 20.76 -11.64
C VAL A 6 -1.99 21.45 -12.12
N VAL A 7 -0.88 21.21 -11.44
CA VAL A 7 0.45 21.60 -11.94
C VAL A 7 0.76 20.76 -13.18
N ARG A 8 1.23 21.42 -14.25
CA ARG A 8 1.54 20.76 -15.53
C ARG A 8 2.77 19.85 -15.40
N GLU A 9 2.71 18.75 -16.12
CA GLU A 9 3.81 17.79 -16.32
C GLU A 9 5.09 18.51 -16.78
N GLY A 10 6.22 18.22 -16.15
CA GLY A 10 7.53 18.82 -16.42
C GLY A 10 7.84 20.14 -15.69
N ILE A 11 7.00 20.56 -14.74
CA ILE A 11 7.26 21.76 -13.90
C ILE A 11 7.72 21.38 -12.49
N ASN A 12 7.30 20.22 -11.97
CA ASN A 12 7.66 19.77 -10.64
C ASN A 12 7.99 18.27 -10.70
N GLU A 13 9.29 17.97 -10.65
CA GLU A 13 9.82 16.60 -10.76
C GLU A 13 9.30 15.67 -9.67
N ASP A 14 8.97 16.20 -8.49
CA ASP A 14 8.42 15.43 -7.37
C ASP A 14 6.95 15.06 -7.62
N LEU A 15 6.15 15.95 -8.24
CA LEU A 15 4.77 15.67 -8.61
C LEU A 15 4.69 14.67 -9.76
N ASP A 16 5.59 14.78 -10.74
CA ASP A 16 5.68 13.86 -11.86
C ASP A 16 6.13 12.46 -11.38
N ARG A 17 7.05 12.41 -10.40
CA ARG A 17 7.42 11.17 -9.73
C ARG A 17 6.24 10.54 -8.99
N ALA A 18 5.52 11.32 -8.18
CA ALA A 18 4.37 10.81 -7.43
C ALA A 18 3.25 10.30 -8.35
N ARG A 19 2.97 11.00 -9.46
CA ARG A 19 2.01 10.55 -10.48
C ARG A 19 2.47 9.29 -11.21
N SER A 20 3.74 9.23 -11.59
CA SER A 20 4.32 8.05 -12.24
C SER A 20 4.28 6.83 -11.32
N VAL A 21 4.62 7.00 -10.04
CA VAL A 21 4.52 5.93 -9.03
C VAL A 21 3.06 5.49 -8.86
N TYR A 22 2.10 6.42 -8.83
CA TYR A 22 0.68 6.09 -8.77
C TYR A 22 0.22 5.28 -10.00
N GLU A 23 0.69 5.62 -11.20
CA GLU A 23 0.37 4.90 -12.44
C GLU A 23 0.91 3.46 -12.46
N VAL A 24 2.06 3.20 -11.83
CA VAL A 24 2.61 1.85 -11.71
C VAL A 24 2.23 1.13 -10.41
N LEU A 25 1.55 1.82 -9.49
CA LEU A 25 1.29 1.35 -8.13
C LEU A 25 0.55 0.01 -8.15
N ASP A 26 -0.51 -0.10 -8.95
CA ASP A 26 -1.29 -1.34 -9.07
C ASP A 26 -0.42 -2.54 -9.48
N SER A 27 0.58 -2.33 -10.34
CA SER A 27 1.50 -3.38 -10.77
C SER A 27 2.45 -3.80 -9.66
N ILE A 28 2.94 -2.82 -8.87
CA ILE A 28 3.81 -3.06 -7.71
C ILE A 28 3.04 -3.81 -6.64
N LEU A 29 1.82 -3.36 -6.31
CA LEU A 29 0.95 -4.00 -5.33
C LEU A 29 0.63 -5.44 -5.72
N SER A 30 0.33 -5.68 -7.00
CA SER A 30 0.04 -7.02 -7.52
C SER A 30 1.24 -7.96 -7.46
N ASP A 31 2.43 -7.50 -7.85
CA ASP A 31 3.67 -8.28 -7.75
C ASP A 31 4.01 -8.61 -6.28
N ARG A 32 3.85 -7.64 -5.37
CA ARG A 32 4.05 -7.87 -3.93
C ARG A 32 3.04 -8.86 -3.36
N ALA A 33 1.76 -8.74 -3.70
CA ALA A 33 0.73 -9.69 -3.29
C ALA A 33 1.08 -11.12 -3.72
N GLN A 34 1.55 -11.32 -4.96
CA GLN A 34 1.94 -12.64 -5.43
C GLN A 34 3.12 -13.22 -4.65
N ARG A 35 4.15 -12.41 -4.35
CA ARG A 35 5.32 -12.86 -3.60
C ARG A 35 4.99 -13.22 -2.15
N ILE A 36 4.21 -12.38 -1.48
CA ILE A 36 3.79 -12.61 -0.08
C ILE A 36 2.93 -13.88 0.00
N LEU A 37 2.01 -14.07 -0.95
CA LEU A 37 1.16 -15.27 -1.01
C LEU A 37 1.99 -16.55 -1.24
N GLN A 38 2.98 -16.49 -2.14
CA GLN A 38 3.92 -17.61 -2.35
C GLN A 38 4.75 -17.95 -1.12
N ALA A 39 5.12 -16.94 -0.33
CA ALA A 39 5.86 -17.11 0.92
C ALA A 39 4.98 -17.56 2.10
N THR A 40 3.65 -17.43 1.96
CA THR A 40 2.67 -17.71 3.04
C THR A 40 1.65 -18.76 2.57
N PRO A 41 2.07 -20.02 2.35
CA PRO A 41 1.24 -21.05 1.71
C PRO A 41 -0.02 -21.47 2.50
N LEU A 42 -0.12 -21.09 3.77
CA LEU A 42 -1.29 -21.35 4.62
C LEU A 42 -2.43 -20.34 4.40
N VAL A 43 -2.11 -19.19 3.80
CA VAL A 43 -3.08 -18.15 3.45
C VAL A 43 -3.46 -18.33 1.98
N GLN A 44 -4.76 -18.39 1.70
CA GLN A 44 -5.26 -18.70 0.35
C GLN A 44 -5.41 -17.45 -0.54
N GLU A 45 -5.67 -16.31 0.10
CA GLU A 45 -5.93 -15.06 -0.59
C GLU A 45 -5.42 -13.90 0.26
N ILE A 46 -4.74 -12.96 -0.39
CA ILE A 46 -4.33 -11.69 0.19
C ILE A 46 -4.50 -10.58 -0.84
N ARG A 47 -4.59 -9.34 -0.37
CA ARG A 47 -4.40 -8.14 -1.19
C ARG A 47 -3.35 -7.24 -0.56
N VAL A 48 -2.66 -6.47 -1.39
CA VAL A 48 -1.79 -5.39 -0.91
C VAL A 48 -2.42 -4.08 -1.30
N GLU A 49 -2.60 -3.19 -0.33
CA GLU A 49 -3.33 -1.94 -0.50
C GLU A 49 -2.52 -0.78 0.08
N TYR A 50 -2.62 0.39 -0.54
CA TYR A 50 -2.07 1.64 -0.02
C TYR A 50 -3.17 2.41 0.69
N LEU A 51 -2.95 2.73 1.97
CA LEU A 51 -3.81 3.62 2.75
C LEU A 51 -3.06 4.90 3.09
N PRO A 52 -3.60 6.08 2.76
CA PRO A 52 -2.96 7.36 3.06
C PRO A 52 -2.72 7.51 4.56
N HIS A 53 -1.57 8.08 4.94
CA HIS A 53 -1.10 8.24 6.33
C HIS A 53 -0.77 6.95 7.10
N VAL A 54 -1.21 5.78 6.63
CA VAL A 54 -0.89 4.47 7.23
C VAL A 54 0.19 3.73 6.42
N GLY A 55 0.23 3.95 5.10
CA GLY A 55 1.13 3.32 4.15
C GLY A 55 0.57 2.03 3.55
N PHE A 56 1.46 1.15 3.12
CA PHE A 56 1.12 -0.12 2.46
C PHE A 56 0.77 -1.22 3.46
N LEU A 57 -0.30 -1.97 3.19
CA LEU A 57 -0.81 -2.99 4.08
C LEU A 57 -1.13 -4.27 3.31
N VAL A 58 -1.03 -5.40 4.00
CA VAL A 58 -1.58 -6.67 3.52
C VAL A 58 -2.95 -6.87 4.14
N ALA A 59 -3.98 -6.97 3.31
CA ALA A 59 -5.32 -7.36 3.70
C ALA A 59 -5.50 -8.87 3.54
N VAL A 60 -6.00 -9.53 4.58
CA VAL A 60 -6.29 -10.96 4.59
C VAL A 60 -7.75 -11.17 5.02
N PRO A 61 -8.53 -12.00 4.31
CA PRO A 61 -9.89 -12.34 4.75
C PRO A 61 -9.89 -12.97 6.16
N ASP A 62 -10.79 -12.50 7.02
CA ASP A 62 -10.99 -13.02 8.38
C ASP A 62 -11.81 -14.32 8.35
N SER A 63 -11.25 -15.35 7.72
CA SER A 63 -11.84 -16.68 7.65
C SER A 63 -11.31 -17.60 8.77
N GLY A 64 -10.91 -17.04 9.92
CA GLY A 64 -10.31 -17.79 11.02
C GLY A 64 -8.85 -18.20 10.75
N VAL A 65 -8.15 -17.48 9.88
CA VAL A 65 -6.75 -17.76 9.50
C VAL A 65 -5.74 -16.98 10.34
N LEU A 66 -6.17 -16.24 11.36
CA LEU A 66 -5.31 -15.40 12.19
C LEU A 66 -4.14 -16.19 12.80
N ASP A 67 -4.40 -17.41 13.27
CA ASP A 67 -3.38 -18.31 13.84
C ASP A 67 -2.40 -18.87 12.79
N LEU A 68 -2.69 -18.66 11.50
CA LEU A 68 -1.83 -19.07 10.37
C LEU A 68 -0.96 -17.90 9.87
N ILE A 69 -1.20 -16.69 10.35
CA ILE A 69 -0.41 -15.51 10.01
C ILE A 69 0.95 -15.60 10.72
N PRO A 70 2.07 -15.36 10.01
CA PRO A 70 3.39 -15.34 10.63
C PRO A 70 3.51 -14.26 11.73
N ASP A 71 4.20 -14.60 12.83
CA ASP A 71 4.40 -13.70 13.99
C ASP A 71 5.12 -12.38 13.65
N ASN A 72 5.81 -12.31 12.52
CA ASN A 72 6.53 -11.11 12.07
C ASN A 72 5.64 -10.12 11.29
N TRP A 73 4.34 -10.39 11.17
CA TRP A 73 3.36 -9.47 10.63
C TRP A 73 2.74 -8.66 11.78
N ASP A 74 2.83 -7.33 11.71
CA ASP A 74 2.20 -6.50 12.74
C ASP A 74 0.74 -6.26 12.38
N PHE A 75 -0.18 -6.73 13.22
CA PHE A 75 -1.60 -6.41 13.08
C PHE A 75 -1.83 -4.91 13.30
N ILE A 76 -2.53 -4.25 12.37
CA ILE A 76 -2.83 -2.81 12.45
C ILE A 76 -4.29 -2.61 12.86
N PHE A 77 -5.23 -3.12 12.05
CA PHE A 77 -6.66 -3.02 12.35
C PHE A 77 -7.46 -4.11 11.61
N LYS A 78 -8.73 -4.23 12.01
CA LYS A 78 -9.73 -5.03 11.31
C LYS A 78 -10.79 -4.09 10.74
N GLN A 79 -11.19 -4.31 9.50
CA GLN A 79 -12.32 -3.62 8.90
C GLN A 79 -13.19 -4.64 8.17
N ASN A 80 -14.49 -4.67 8.51
CA ASN A 80 -15.42 -5.71 8.03
C ASN A 80 -14.88 -7.12 8.33
N ASP A 81 -14.83 -7.99 7.31
CA ASP A 81 -14.29 -9.34 7.37
C ASP A 81 -12.84 -9.41 6.88
N GLU A 82 -12.06 -8.34 7.07
CA GLU A 82 -10.66 -8.25 6.63
C GLU A 82 -9.73 -7.77 7.74
N LEU A 83 -8.58 -8.42 7.81
CA LEU A 83 -7.50 -8.15 8.76
C LEU A 83 -6.35 -7.47 8.02
N PHE A 84 -5.87 -6.35 8.55
CA PHE A 84 -4.83 -5.55 7.93
C PHE A 84 -3.52 -5.64 8.71
N PHE A 85 -2.43 -5.93 8.01
CA PHE A 85 -1.13 -6.16 8.61
C PHE A 85 -0.02 -5.35 7.92
N LYS A 86 1.02 -5.00 8.69
CA LYS A 86 2.34 -4.65 8.17
C LYS A 86 3.20 -5.90 8.11
N GLU A 87 3.25 -6.49 6.92
CA GLU A 87 4.17 -7.56 6.56
C GLU A 87 5.56 -6.95 6.19
N PRO A 88 6.69 -7.64 6.43
CA PRO A 88 8.02 -7.10 6.13
C PRO A 88 8.20 -6.44 4.75
N THR A 89 7.74 -7.06 3.67
CA THR A 89 7.92 -6.52 2.32
C THR A 89 7.09 -5.26 2.05
N VAL A 90 5.94 -5.10 2.72
CA VAL A 90 5.16 -3.85 2.62
C VAL A 90 5.74 -2.74 3.51
N LYS A 91 6.45 -3.09 4.59
CA LYS A 91 7.26 -2.12 5.36
C LYS A 91 8.42 -1.60 4.52
N ASP A 92 9.12 -2.49 3.82
CA ASP A 92 10.18 -2.08 2.88
C ASP A 92 9.60 -1.17 1.79
N LEU A 93 8.38 -1.43 1.34
CA LEU A 93 7.69 -0.59 0.35
C LEU A 93 7.37 0.80 0.92
N ASP A 94 6.99 0.92 2.19
CA ASP A 94 6.83 2.23 2.83
C ASP A 94 8.15 3.03 2.85
N GLU A 95 9.28 2.36 3.06
CA GLU A 95 10.60 3.01 3.06
C GLU A 95 11.06 3.41 1.65
N GLU A 96 10.81 2.57 0.64
CA GLU A 96 11.17 2.82 -0.75
C GLU A 96 10.32 3.92 -1.41
N VAL A 97 9.02 3.94 -1.09
CA VAL A 97 8.02 4.75 -1.79
C VAL A 97 7.56 5.96 -0.96
N GLY A 98 7.54 5.85 0.36
CA GLY A 98 7.07 6.93 1.24
C GLY A 98 5.55 7.17 1.16
N ASP A 99 5.11 8.29 1.74
CA ASP A 99 3.70 8.68 1.74
C ASP A 99 3.37 9.52 0.49
N ILE A 100 3.17 8.84 -0.64
CA ILE A 100 2.89 9.44 -1.96
C ILE A 100 1.78 10.50 -1.86
N GLN A 101 0.69 10.22 -1.13
CA GLN A 101 -0.43 11.14 -1.06
C GLN A 101 -0.11 12.41 -0.26
N SER A 102 0.71 12.32 0.80
CA SER A 102 1.17 13.52 1.51
C SER A 102 2.06 14.38 0.61
N GLU A 103 2.94 13.77 -0.19
CA GLU A 103 3.76 14.49 -1.17
C GLU A 103 2.88 15.17 -2.25
N ILE A 104 1.87 14.48 -2.78
CA ILE A 104 0.94 15.06 -3.76
C ILE A 104 0.18 16.26 -3.16
N LEU A 105 -0.28 16.16 -1.92
CA LEU A 105 -1.06 17.21 -1.26
C LEU A 105 -0.19 18.44 -0.93
N ASP A 106 1.05 18.24 -0.47
CA ASP A 106 1.99 19.34 -0.18
C ASP A 106 2.39 20.08 -1.46
N LEU A 107 2.52 19.38 -2.59
CA LEU A 107 2.88 19.99 -3.88
C LEU A 107 1.70 20.71 -4.57
N GLN A 108 0.47 20.45 -4.14
CA GLN A 108 -0.74 21.12 -4.63
C GLN A 108 -1.17 22.34 -3.79
N ALA A 109 -0.53 22.56 -2.63
CA ALA A 109 -0.79 23.68 -1.71
C ALA A 109 -0.06 24.97 -2.11
#